data_AF-A0A2N0QGN7-F1
#
_entry.id   AF-A0A2N0QGN7-F1
#
_cell.length_a   1.000
_cell.length_b   1.000
_cell.length_c   1.000
_cell.angle_alpha   90.00
_cell.angle_beta   90.00
_cell.angle_gamma   90.00
#
_symmetry.space_group_name_H-M   'P 1'
#
loop_
_entity.id
_entity.type
_entity.pdbx_description
1 polymer ?
#
loop_
_entity_poly.entity_id
_entity_poly.type
_entity_poly.pdbx_seq_one_letter_code
_entity_poly.pdbx_strand_id
1 'polypeptide(L)'
;MAAVRTNVPSVFVSGGPMEAGVSSSGKQLSLTSVFEGVGAHKSGKMSADELLDIENNACPTCGSCSGMFTANSMNCLMEMLGVALPGNGTIVATSEKRKELIRDAAKHLIRMIEEDVKPRDIITKEAIDDAFALDMAMGGSTNTVLHTLAIANEAGIENNLEDINK
;
A
#
# COMPACT_ATOMS: atom_id res chain seq x y z
N MET A 1 -0.24 -11.78 6.61
CA MET A 1 0.42 -13.01 7.10
C MET A 1 0.09 -13.31 8.56
N ALA A 2 0.59 -12.55 9.55
CA ALA A 2 0.41 -12.87 10.98
C ALA A 2 -1.06 -13.10 11.38
N ALA A 3 -1.95 -12.15 11.06
CA ALA A 3 -3.39 -12.25 11.27
C ALA A 3 -4.01 -13.54 10.69
N VAL A 4 -3.61 -13.91 9.48
CA VAL A 4 -4.11 -15.09 8.77
C VAL A 4 -3.58 -16.39 9.39
N ARG A 5 -2.33 -16.38 9.86
CA ARG A 5 -1.69 -17.52 10.52
C ARG A 5 -2.33 -17.82 11.87
N THR A 6 -2.54 -16.77 12.68
CA THR A 6 -3.16 -16.92 14.01
C THR A 6 -4.67 -17.12 13.91
N ASN A 7 -5.28 -16.63 12.83
CA ASN A 7 -6.70 -16.70 12.55
C ASN A 7 -7.58 -16.21 13.71
N VAL A 8 -7.19 -15.09 14.30
CA VAL A 8 -7.94 -14.37 15.35
C VAL A 8 -8.59 -13.15 14.69
N PRO A 9 -9.83 -12.76 15.05
CA PRO A 9 -10.47 -11.56 14.50
C PRO A 9 -9.52 -10.35 14.53
N SER A 10 -9.32 -9.74 13.37
CA SER A 10 -8.33 -8.67 13.18
C SER A 10 -8.70 -7.78 12.01
N VAL A 11 -8.37 -6.50 12.11
CA VAL A 11 -8.49 -5.52 11.03
C VAL A 11 -7.13 -4.88 10.76
N PHE A 12 -6.83 -4.60 9.50
CA PHE A 12 -5.60 -3.91 9.10
C PHE A 12 -5.84 -2.42 8.89
N VAL A 13 -4.98 -1.58 9.46
CA VAL A 13 -4.98 -0.14 9.21
C VAL A 13 -3.54 0.31 8.96
N SER A 14 -3.29 0.85 7.77
CA SER A 14 -2.02 1.42 7.39
C SER A 14 -1.89 2.87 7.86
N GLY A 15 -0.66 3.36 7.94
CA GLY A 15 -0.40 4.78 8.22
C GLY A 15 -0.83 5.72 7.09
N GLY A 16 -0.98 5.21 5.86
CA GLY A 16 -1.28 5.99 4.66
C GLY A 16 -0.04 6.53 3.93
N PRO A 17 -0.20 6.89 2.64
CA PRO A 17 0.86 7.54 1.86
C PRO A 17 1.12 8.96 2.34
N MET A 18 2.35 9.43 2.13
CA MET A 18 2.70 10.84 2.26
C MET A 18 2.06 11.67 1.12
N GLU A 19 1.97 12.98 1.32
CA GLU A 19 1.58 13.92 0.27
C GLU A 19 2.59 13.90 -0.88
N ALA A 20 2.13 14.20 -2.11
CA ALA A 20 3.04 14.33 -3.25
C ALA A 20 3.99 15.52 -3.06
N GLY A 21 5.27 15.32 -3.35
CA GLY A 21 6.27 16.37 -3.30
C GLY A 21 6.12 17.34 -4.48
N VAL A 22 6.49 18.60 -4.30
CA VAL A 22 6.47 19.61 -5.36
C VAL A 22 7.72 20.48 -5.24
N SER A 23 8.55 20.50 -6.29
CA SER A 23 9.75 21.35 -6.36
C SER A 23 9.38 22.83 -6.22
N SER A 24 10.35 23.70 -5.91
CA SER A 24 10.12 25.16 -5.92
C SER A 24 9.63 25.70 -7.28
N SER A 25 9.92 25.01 -8.39
CA SER A 25 9.44 25.35 -9.73
C SER A 25 8.06 24.77 -10.09
N GLY A 26 7.36 24.13 -9.16
CA GLY A 26 6.03 23.52 -9.39
C GLY A 26 6.01 22.14 -10.06
N LYS A 27 7.16 21.51 -10.28
CA LYS A 27 7.26 20.12 -10.79
C LYS A 27 6.88 19.13 -9.71
N GLN A 28 6.09 18.11 -10.08
CA GLN A 28 5.75 17.00 -9.20
C GLN A 28 7.00 16.15 -8.90
N LEU A 29 7.19 15.83 -7.63
CA LEU A 29 8.32 15.06 -7.12
C LEU A 29 7.84 13.84 -6.34
N SER A 30 8.69 12.82 -6.36
CA SER A 30 8.57 11.63 -5.52
C SER A 30 9.98 11.14 -5.14
N LEU A 31 10.06 10.06 -4.36
CA LEU A 31 11.34 9.45 -4.02
C LEU A 31 12.15 9.04 -5.28
N THR A 32 11.48 8.65 -6.38
CA THR A 32 12.14 8.37 -7.66
C THR A 32 12.86 9.59 -8.21
N SER A 33 12.28 10.79 -8.06
CA SER A 33 12.88 12.04 -8.51
C SER A 33 14.21 12.32 -7.82
N VAL A 34 14.36 11.92 -6.54
CA VAL A 34 15.63 12.02 -5.81
C VAL A 34 16.68 11.08 -6.42
N PHE A 35 16.32 9.81 -6.68
CA PHE A 35 17.22 8.84 -7.32
C PHE A 35 17.67 9.29 -8.71
N GLU A 36 16.73 9.77 -9.53
CA GLU A 36 17.03 10.33 -10.85
C GLU A 36 17.89 11.59 -10.76
N GLY A 37 17.60 12.45 -9.78
CA GLY A 37 18.35 13.67 -9.51
C GLY A 37 19.82 13.39 -9.18
N VAL A 38 20.10 12.41 -8.33
CA VAL A 38 21.48 11.98 -8.02
C VAL A 38 22.21 11.51 -9.28
N GLY A 39 21.54 10.76 -10.16
CA GLY A 39 22.10 10.34 -11.45
C GLY A 39 22.35 11.50 -12.41
N ALA A 40 21.40 12.44 -12.51
CA ALA A 40 21.52 13.63 -13.34
C ALA A 40 22.66 14.54 -12.86
N HIS A 41 22.80 14.71 -11.54
CA HIS A 41 23.89 15.51 -10.97
C HIS A 41 25.25 14.88 -11.23
N LYS A 42 25.40 13.58 -10.99
CA LYS A 42 26.66 12.84 -11.29
C LYS A 42 27.05 12.88 -12.77
N SER A 43 26.08 12.99 -13.68
CA SER A 43 26.33 13.10 -15.11
C SER A 43 26.49 14.54 -15.62
N GLY A 44 26.50 15.54 -14.73
CA GLY A 44 26.64 16.96 -15.07
C GLY A 44 25.40 17.59 -15.71
N LYS A 45 24.26 16.90 -15.68
CA LYS A 45 22.97 17.36 -16.27
C LYS A 45 22.10 18.13 -15.28
N MET A 46 22.50 18.21 -14.02
CA MET A 46 21.79 18.89 -12.94
C MET A 46 22.80 19.53 -11.99
N SER A 47 22.53 20.77 -11.60
CA SER A 47 23.32 21.50 -10.61
C SER A 47 23.11 20.94 -9.20
N ALA A 48 24.01 21.26 -8.27
CA ALA A 48 23.85 20.88 -6.87
C ALA A 48 22.62 21.56 -6.24
N ASP A 49 22.31 22.79 -6.63
CA ASP A 49 21.16 23.55 -6.12
C ASP A 49 19.83 22.94 -6.58
N GLU A 50 19.73 22.50 -7.83
CA GLU A 50 18.55 21.78 -8.34
C GLU A 50 18.36 20.43 -7.61
N LEU A 51 19.45 19.71 -7.34
CA LEU A 51 19.37 18.46 -6.57
C LEU A 51 18.91 18.72 -5.14
N LEU A 52 19.42 19.78 -4.50
CA LEU A 52 19.04 20.18 -3.16
C LEU A 52 17.56 20.61 -3.08
N ASP A 53 17.02 21.27 -4.11
CA ASP A 53 15.60 21.57 -4.19
C ASP A 53 14.76 20.28 -4.25
N ILE A 54 15.17 19.29 -5.04
CA ILE A 54 14.50 18.00 -5.11
C ILE A 54 14.56 17.28 -3.76
N GLU A 55 15.73 17.23 -3.12
CA GLU A 55 15.93 16.59 -1.81
C GLU A 55 14.98 17.16 -0.74
N ASN A 56 14.89 18.49 -0.66
CA ASN A 56 14.09 19.16 0.37
C ASN A 56 12.58 19.04 0.13
N ASN A 57 12.13 18.83 -1.11
CA ASN A 57 10.71 18.89 -1.46
C ASN A 57 10.08 17.55 -1.88
N ALA A 58 10.87 16.50 -2.13
CA ALA A 58 10.34 15.22 -2.63
C ALA A 58 9.55 14.42 -1.59
N CYS A 59 9.81 14.61 -0.30
CA CYS A 59 9.16 13.89 0.82
C CYS A 59 8.59 14.90 1.85
N PRO A 60 7.48 15.59 1.53
CA PRO A 60 7.03 16.76 2.28
C PRO A 60 6.39 16.44 3.63
N THR A 61 5.90 15.21 3.84
CA THR A 61 5.14 14.82 5.03
C THR A 61 5.49 13.41 5.49
N CYS A 62 4.98 13.00 6.66
CA CYS A 62 5.00 11.60 7.06
C CYS A 62 4.13 10.73 6.13
N GLY A 63 4.39 9.41 6.13
CA GLY A 63 3.65 8.42 5.37
C GLY A 63 4.56 7.51 4.54
N SER A 64 3.98 6.50 3.88
CA SER A 64 4.68 5.71 2.87
C SER A 64 4.96 6.53 1.61
N CYS A 65 5.79 6.00 0.70
CA CYS A 65 6.04 6.63 -0.59
C CYS A 65 4.72 6.99 -1.30
N SER A 66 4.68 8.15 -1.97
CA SER A 66 3.46 8.68 -2.62
C SER A 66 3.09 7.97 -3.94
N GLY A 67 4.01 7.24 -4.57
CA GLY A 67 3.77 6.48 -5.80
C GLY A 67 3.20 5.08 -5.58
N MET A 68 2.75 4.42 -6.65
CA MET A 68 2.26 3.02 -6.65
C MET A 68 3.39 1.99 -6.51
N PHE A 69 4.17 2.10 -5.43
CA PHE A 69 5.15 1.10 -5.01
C PHE A 69 4.50 0.08 -4.07
N THR A 70 5.32 -0.82 -3.52
CA THR A 70 4.84 -1.95 -2.70
C THR A 70 3.94 -1.52 -1.54
N ALA A 71 4.23 -0.41 -0.85
CA ALA A 71 3.41 0.05 0.27
C ALA A 71 1.98 0.42 -0.16
N ASN A 72 1.82 1.25 -1.20
CA ASN A 72 0.51 1.71 -1.63
C ASN A 72 -0.26 0.62 -2.37
N SER A 73 0.41 -0.14 -3.23
CA SER A 73 -0.20 -1.30 -3.89
C SER A 73 -0.70 -2.32 -2.87
N MET A 74 0.11 -2.72 -1.88
CA MET A 74 -0.36 -3.61 -0.81
C MET A 74 -1.49 -2.99 0.01
N ASN A 75 -1.47 -1.69 0.31
CA ASN A 75 -2.59 -1.08 1.06
C ASN A 75 -3.92 -1.17 0.29
N CYS A 76 -3.90 -0.96 -1.03
CA CYS A 76 -5.06 -1.17 -1.89
C CYS A 76 -5.47 -2.65 -1.95
N LEU A 77 -4.50 -3.58 -2.04
CA LEU A 77 -4.80 -5.01 -2.00
C LEU A 77 -5.40 -5.46 -0.67
N MET A 78 -5.00 -4.87 0.45
CA MET A 78 -5.60 -5.18 1.76
C MET A 78 -7.07 -4.73 1.83
N GLU A 79 -7.46 -3.66 1.12
CA GLU A 79 -8.88 -3.31 0.95
C GLU A 79 -9.60 -4.36 0.10
N MET A 80 -9.00 -4.77 -1.03
CA MET A 80 -9.61 -5.77 -1.92
C MET A 80 -9.78 -7.14 -1.27
N LEU A 81 -8.79 -7.54 -0.48
CA LEU A 81 -8.83 -8.77 0.33
C LEU A 81 -9.85 -8.69 1.47
N GLY A 82 -10.50 -7.55 1.70
CA GLY A 82 -11.55 -7.36 2.71
C GLY A 82 -11.03 -7.25 4.15
N VAL A 83 -9.71 -7.20 4.36
CA VAL A 83 -9.10 -7.14 5.70
C VAL A 83 -8.77 -5.72 6.16
N ALA A 84 -8.93 -4.73 5.27
CA ALA A 84 -8.86 -3.31 5.59
C ALA A 84 -10.13 -2.61 5.10
N LEU A 85 -10.51 -1.52 5.79
CA LEU A 85 -11.68 -0.73 5.39
C LEU A 85 -11.40 0.15 4.15
N PRO A 86 -12.44 0.47 3.36
CA PRO A 86 -12.33 1.39 2.25
C PRO A 86 -11.64 2.71 2.62
N GLY A 87 -10.67 3.12 1.82
CA GLY A 87 -9.85 4.32 2.06
C GLY A 87 -8.49 4.05 2.70
N ASN A 88 -8.21 2.81 3.12
CA ASN A 88 -6.94 2.44 3.75
C ASN A 88 -5.70 2.68 2.87
N GLY A 89 -5.80 2.52 1.57
CA GLY A 89 -4.76 2.73 0.56
C GLY A 89 -4.77 4.11 -0.08
N THR A 90 -5.86 4.89 0.05
CA THR A 90 -6.01 6.16 -0.66
C THR A 90 -5.95 7.40 0.24
N ILE A 91 -6.32 7.31 1.51
CA ILE A 91 -6.31 8.47 2.43
C ILE A 91 -4.87 8.82 2.83
N VAL A 92 -4.37 10.00 2.52
CA VAL A 92 -3.00 10.40 2.94
C VAL A 92 -2.83 10.42 4.47
N ALA A 93 -1.62 10.17 4.93
CA ALA A 93 -1.27 10.03 6.36
C ALA A 93 -1.58 11.28 7.19
N THR A 94 -1.50 12.45 6.56
CA THR A 94 -1.77 13.78 7.11
C THR A 94 -3.26 14.10 7.23
N SER A 95 -4.14 13.34 6.57
CA SER A 95 -5.56 13.63 6.53
C SER A 95 -6.25 13.33 7.86
N GLU A 96 -7.12 14.21 8.34
CA GLU A 96 -7.98 13.92 9.50
C GLU A 96 -8.89 12.71 9.26
N LYS A 97 -9.24 12.43 7.99
CA LYS A 97 -9.99 11.22 7.60
C LYS A 97 -9.25 9.92 7.97
N ARG A 98 -7.91 9.95 8.10
CA ARG A 98 -7.13 8.79 8.54
C ARG A 98 -7.46 8.44 9.99
N LYS A 99 -7.69 9.43 10.85
CA LYS A 99 -8.13 9.22 12.24
C LYS A 99 -9.55 8.68 12.32
N GLU A 100 -10.43 9.11 11.42
CA GLU A 100 -11.79 8.57 11.29
C GLU A 100 -11.74 7.11 10.87
N LEU A 101 -10.97 6.78 9.83
CA LEU A 101 -10.75 5.40 9.37
C LEU A 101 -10.28 4.47 10.49
N ILE A 102 -9.31 4.91 11.32
CA ILE A 102 -8.82 4.12 12.48
C ILE A 102 -9.96 3.84 13.47
N ARG A 103 -10.79 4.85 13.78
CA ARG A 103 -11.92 4.67 14.71
C ARG A 103 -12.96 3.73 14.15
N ASP A 104 -13.26 3.82 12.85
CA ASP A 104 -14.23 2.95 12.21
C ASP A 104 -13.72 1.52 12.07
N ALA A 105 -12.42 1.33 11.80
CA ALA A 105 -11.77 0.02 11.83
C ALA A 105 -11.86 -0.62 13.23
N ALA A 106 -11.66 0.17 14.30
CA ALA A 106 -11.80 -0.33 15.66
C ALA A 106 -13.24 -0.78 15.97
N LYS A 107 -14.26 -0.02 15.55
CA LYS A 107 -15.66 -0.44 15.69
C LYS A 107 -15.95 -1.72 14.90
N HIS A 108 -15.41 -1.81 13.68
CA HIS A 108 -15.57 -3.00 12.84
C HIS A 108 -14.91 -4.23 13.48
N LEU A 109 -13.75 -4.07 14.10
CA LEU A 109 -13.07 -5.13 14.84
C LEU A 109 -13.92 -5.66 16.01
N ILE A 110 -14.57 -4.78 16.78
CA ILE A 110 -15.47 -5.21 17.87
C ILE A 110 -16.60 -6.09 17.31
N ARG A 111 -17.21 -5.66 16.20
CA ARG A 111 -18.25 -6.46 15.52
C ARG A 111 -17.71 -7.81 15.04
N MET A 112 -16.52 -7.84 14.44
CA MET A 112 -15.88 -9.10 14.00
C MET A 112 -15.62 -10.04 15.18
N ILE A 113 -15.28 -9.51 16.36
CA ILE A 113 -15.10 -10.32 17.57
C ILE A 113 -16.45 -10.89 18.03
N GLU A 114 -17.52 -10.10 18.04
CA GLU A 114 -18.87 -10.53 18.44
C GLU A 114 -19.46 -11.59 17.49
N GLU A 115 -19.20 -11.45 16.19
CA GLU A 115 -19.66 -12.36 15.14
C GLU A 115 -18.68 -13.53 14.88
N ASP A 116 -17.55 -13.60 15.59
CA ASP A 116 -16.44 -14.56 15.39
C ASP A 116 -15.91 -14.63 13.94
N VAL A 117 -15.90 -13.50 13.23
CA VAL A 117 -15.39 -13.38 11.84
C VAL A 117 -13.87 -13.26 11.86
N LYS A 118 -13.18 -14.20 11.22
CA LYS A 118 -11.72 -14.32 11.22
C LYS A 118 -11.13 -14.03 9.84
N PRO A 119 -9.83 -13.71 9.75
CA PRO A 119 -9.18 -13.43 8.48
C PRO A 119 -9.33 -14.53 7.41
N ARG A 120 -9.36 -15.81 7.79
CA ARG A 120 -9.57 -16.91 6.83
C ARG A 120 -11.01 -17.07 6.37
N ASP A 121 -11.98 -16.45 7.07
CA ASP A 121 -13.37 -16.41 6.60
C ASP A 121 -13.56 -15.32 5.52
N ILE A 122 -12.65 -14.33 5.48
CA ILE A 122 -12.66 -13.21 4.54
C ILE A 122 -11.75 -13.49 3.34
N ILE A 123 -10.53 -13.97 3.58
CA ILE A 123 -9.55 -14.26 2.54
C ILE A 123 -9.86 -15.62 1.92
N THR A 124 -10.66 -15.60 0.85
CA THR A 124 -10.98 -16.77 0.03
C THR A 124 -10.13 -16.80 -1.25
N LYS A 125 -10.26 -17.86 -2.06
CA LYS A 125 -9.58 -17.93 -3.37
C LYS A 125 -10.04 -16.79 -4.28
N GLU A 126 -11.34 -16.50 -4.28
CA GLU A 126 -11.94 -15.43 -5.07
C GLU A 126 -11.39 -14.06 -4.63
N ALA A 127 -11.27 -13.81 -3.32
CA ALA A 127 -10.69 -12.57 -2.81
C ALA A 127 -9.23 -12.37 -3.24
N ILE A 128 -8.46 -13.46 -3.33
CA ILE A 128 -7.08 -13.43 -3.82
C ILE A 128 -7.03 -13.14 -5.33
N ASP A 129 -7.93 -13.75 -6.11
CA ASP A 129 -8.01 -13.54 -7.56
C ASP A 129 -8.43 -12.10 -7.89
N ASP A 130 -9.39 -11.58 -7.14
CA ASP A 130 -9.82 -10.19 -7.16
C ASP A 130 -8.68 -9.23 -6.79
N ALA A 131 -7.86 -9.58 -5.80
CA ALA A 131 -6.67 -8.81 -5.44
C ALA A 131 -5.65 -8.77 -6.59
N PHE A 132 -5.42 -9.88 -7.30
CA PHE A 132 -4.55 -9.88 -8.48
C PHE A 132 -5.14 -9.08 -9.64
N ALA A 133 -6.44 -9.20 -9.90
CA ALA A 133 -7.10 -8.39 -10.92
C ALA A 133 -6.96 -6.89 -10.64
N LEU A 134 -7.14 -6.47 -9.39
CA LEU A 134 -6.92 -5.09 -8.97
C LEU A 134 -5.45 -4.68 -9.13
N ASP A 135 -4.51 -5.53 -8.73
CA ASP A 135 -3.08 -5.25 -8.83
C ASP A 135 -2.65 -4.97 -10.29
N MET A 136 -3.14 -5.79 -11.23
CA MET A 136 -2.92 -5.62 -12.66
C MET A 136 -3.56 -4.32 -13.17
N ALA A 137 -4.79 -4.02 -12.73
CA ALA A 137 -5.50 -2.80 -13.14
C ALA A 137 -4.81 -1.52 -12.66
N MET A 138 -4.24 -1.53 -11.46
CA MET A 138 -3.53 -0.38 -10.89
C MET A 138 -2.09 -0.23 -11.40
N GLY A 139 -1.53 -1.26 -12.05
CA GLY A 139 -0.10 -1.32 -12.35
C GLY A 139 0.75 -1.36 -11.08
N GLY A 140 0.36 -2.23 -10.14
CA GLY A 140 1.01 -2.36 -8.84
C GLY A 140 2.46 -2.86 -8.90
N SER A 141 3.12 -2.86 -7.75
CA SER A 141 4.51 -3.31 -7.62
C SER A 141 4.59 -4.81 -7.82
N THR A 142 5.53 -5.33 -8.60
CA THR A 142 5.75 -6.79 -8.73
C THR A 142 5.94 -7.55 -7.40
N ASN A 143 6.31 -6.87 -6.31
CA ASN A 143 6.41 -7.46 -4.97
C ASN A 143 5.04 -7.87 -4.38
N THR A 144 3.94 -7.31 -4.86
CA THR A 144 2.58 -7.73 -4.46
C THR A 144 2.36 -9.21 -4.75
N VAL A 145 2.90 -9.73 -5.86
CA VAL A 145 2.85 -11.16 -6.20
C VAL A 145 3.41 -12.00 -5.07
N LEU A 146 4.62 -11.66 -4.59
CA LEU A 146 5.26 -12.39 -3.50
C LEU A 146 4.45 -12.30 -2.20
N HIS A 147 3.94 -11.10 -1.87
CA HIS A 147 3.20 -10.88 -0.63
C HIS A 147 1.83 -11.53 -0.63
N THR A 148 1.07 -11.44 -1.73
CA THR A 148 -0.25 -12.04 -1.88
C THR A 148 -0.16 -13.56 -1.90
N LEU A 149 0.83 -14.15 -2.59
CA LEU A 149 1.10 -15.59 -2.51
C LEU A 149 1.48 -16.04 -1.10
N ALA A 150 2.29 -15.27 -0.39
CA ALA A 150 2.61 -15.56 1.01
C ALA A 150 1.36 -15.50 1.90
N ILE A 151 0.46 -14.54 1.69
CA ILE A 151 -0.82 -14.44 2.40
C ILE A 151 -1.72 -15.64 2.07
N ALA A 152 -1.83 -16.04 0.80
CA ALA A 152 -2.59 -17.21 0.37
C ALA A 152 -2.07 -18.50 1.05
N ASN A 153 -0.75 -18.66 1.12
CA ASN A 153 -0.14 -19.79 1.82
C ASN A 153 -0.48 -19.81 3.32
N GLU A 154 -0.49 -18.66 4.00
CA GLU A 154 -0.94 -18.59 5.41
C GLU A 154 -2.43 -18.90 5.58
N ALA A 155 -3.24 -18.69 4.54
CA ALA A 155 -4.65 -19.04 4.51
C ALA A 155 -4.88 -20.52 4.16
N GLY A 156 -3.86 -21.25 3.72
CA GLY A 156 -3.99 -22.62 3.20
C GLY A 156 -4.62 -22.67 1.81
N ILE A 157 -4.56 -21.57 1.06
CA ILE A 157 -5.08 -21.46 -0.31
C ILE A 157 -3.93 -21.76 -1.27
N GLU A 158 -4.08 -22.82 -2.06
CA GLU A 158 -3.16 -23.12 -3.14
C GLU A 158 -3.33 -22.09 -4.25
N ASN A 159 -2.24 -21.44 -4.63
CA ASN A 159 -2.23 -20.50 -5.74
C ASN A 159 -0.90 -20.55 -6.46
N ASN A 160 -0.94 -20.82 -7.76
CA ASN A 160 0.26 -20.99 -8.57
C ASN A 160 0.58 -19.71 -9.33
N LEU A 161 1.87 -19.44 -9.52
CA LEU A 161 2.32 -18.27 -10.29
C LEU A 161 1.78 -18.29 -11.74
N GLU A 162 1.52 -19.47 -12.30
CA GLU A 162 0.92 -19.62 -13.63
C GLU A 162 -0.51 -19.07 -13.72
N ASP A 163 -1.26 -19.11 -12.62
CA ASP A 163 -2.64 -18.62 -12.60
C ASP A 163 -2.70 -17.09 -12.61
N ILE A 164 -1.65 -16.42 -12.14
CA ILE A 164 -1.53 -14.95 -12.15
C ILE A 164 -1.30 -14.41 -13.57
N ASN A 165 -0.78 -15.25 -14.48
CA ASN A 165 -0.51 -14.87 -15.87
C ASN A 165 -1.71 -15.09 -16.82
N LYS A 166 -2.84 -15.59 -16.31
CA LYS A 166 -4.06 -15.85 -17.07
C LYS A 166 -5.03 -14.68 -16.93
#